data_AF-A0A1R4KFR8-F1
#
_entry.id   AF-A0A1R4KFR8-F1
#
_cell.length_a   1.000
_cell.length_b   1.000
_cell.length_c   1.000
_cell.angle_alpha   90.00
_cell.angle_beta   90.00
_cell.angle_gamma   90.00
#
_symmetry.space_group_name_H-M   'P 1'
#
loop_
_entity.id
_entity.type
_entity.pdbx_description
1 polymer ?
#
loop_
_entity_poly.entity_id
_entity_poly.type
_entity_poly.pdbx_seq_one_letter_code
_entity_poly.pdbx_strand_id
1 'polypeptide(L)' 'MQDDPVAHIILTQAAQFITRYIDHLAQLGYQRITLMGGTAKVITPWLSSKAQRYLCDAQYSPEQGAIQLAKMHI' A
#
# COMPACT_ATOMS: atom_id res chain seq x y z
N MET A 1 -9.15 20.83 13.13
CA MET A 1 -9.13 20.25 11.77
C MET A 1 -9.24 18.72 11.75
N GLN A 2 -9.11 18.00 12.88
CA GLN A 2 -9.22 16.53 12.92
C GLN A 2 -10.60 15.95 12.52
N ASP A 3 -11.66 16.75 12.65
CA ASP A 3 -13.04 16.32 12.35
C ASP A 3 -13.65 17.01 11.12
N ASP A 4 -12.82 17.46 10.18
CA ASP A 4 -13.32 18.03 8.92
C ASP A 4 -14.02 16.94 8.09
N PRO A 5 -15.35 17.03 7.85
CA PRO A 5 -16.08 16.00 7.12
C PRO A 5 -15.58 15.79 5.69
N VAL A 6 -15.08 16.85 5.04
CA VAL A 6 -14.53 16.75 3.67
C VAL A 6 -13.21 15.98 3.69
N ALA A 7 -12.36 16.23 4.69
CA ALA A 7 -11.11 15.48 4.84
C ALA A 7 -11.38 13.98 5.09
N HIS A 8 -12.37 13.65 5.91
CA HIS A 8 -12.79 12.27 6.14
C HIS A 8 -13.27 11.57 4.86
N ILE A 9 -14.04 12.27 4.02
CA ILE A 9 -14.49 11.74 2.72
C ILE A 9 -13.29 11.44 1.82
N ILE A 10 -12.33 12.36 1.72
CA ILE A 10 -11.13 12.20 0.88
C ILE A 10 -10.32 10.98 1.33
N LEU A 11 -10.05 10.86 2.64
CA LEU A 11 -9.27 9.75 3.18
C LEU A 11 -10.00 8.40 3.02
N THR A 12 -11.33 8.40 3.19
CA THR A 12 -12.15 7.21 2.96
C THR A 12 -12.09 6.76 1.50
N GLN A 13 -12.20 7.69 0.54
CA GLN A 13 -12.11 7.38 -0.89
C GLN A 13 -10.72 6.85 -1.28
N ALA A 14 -9.66 7.47 -0.76
CA ALA A 14 -8.29 7.00 -0.97
C ALA A 14 -8.11 5.58 -0.42
N ALA A 15 -8.60 5.31 0.79
CA ALA A 15 -8.53 3.99 1.40
C ALA A 15 -9.32 2.92 0.63
N GLN A 16 -10.51 3.26 0.13
CA GLN A 16 -11.31 2.38 -0.73
C GLN A 16 -10.59 2.09 -2.06
N PHE A 17 -9.97 3.10 -2.68
CA PHE A 17 -9.18 2.91 -3.89
C PHE A 17 -8.02 1.93 -3.67
N ILE A 18 -7.21 2.15 -2.63
CA ILE A 18 -6.08 1.28 -2.28
C ILE A 18 -6.56 -0.15 -1.97
N THR A 19 -7.66 -0.28 -1.20
CA THR A 19 -8.22 -1.58 -0.82
C THR A 19 -8.57 -2.44 -2.05
N ARG A 20 -9.12 -1.85 -3.11
CA ARG A 20 -9.43 -2.61 -4.35
C ARG A 20 -8.21 -3.24 -4.99
N TYR A 21 -7.06 -2.55 -4.98
CA TYR A 21 -5.81 -3.11 -5.52
C TYR A 21 -5.25 -4.21 -4.60
N ILE A 22 -5.30 -4.01 -3.29
CA ILE A 22 -4.88 -5.04 -2.32
C ILE A 22 -5.74 -6.30 -2.49
N ASP A 23 -7.07 -6.15 -2.56
CA ASP A 23 -7.99 -7.27 -2.77
C ASP A 23 -7.74 -7.98 -4.10
N HIS A 24 -7.47 -7.23 -5.18
CA HIS A 24 -7.14 -7.81 -6.47
C HIS A 24 -5.85 -8.63 -6.41
N LEU A 25 -4.78 -8.11 -5.81
CA LEU A 25 -3.52 -8.84 -5.63
C LEU A 25 -3.71 -10.07 -4.74
N ALA A 26 -4.52 -9.96 -3.68
CA ALA A 26 -4.86 -11.09 -2.82
C ALA A 26 -5.61 -12.19 -3.59
N GLN A 27 -6.52 -11.83 -4.51
CA GLN A 27 -7.21 -12.78 -5.39
C GLN A 27 -6.26 -13.48 -6.36
N LEU A 28 -5.17 -12.83 -6.78
CA LEU A 28 -4.10 -13.45 -7.56
C LEU A 28 -3.19 -14.37 -6.72
N GLY A 29 -3.42 -14.46 -5.41
CA GLY A 29 -2.68 -15.34 -4.50
C GLY A 29 -1.57 -14.67 -3.71
N TYR A 30 -1.30 -13.37 -3.92
CA TYR A 30 -0.26 -12.66 -3.17
C TYR A 30 -0.66 -12.48 -1.70
N GLN A 31 0.19 -12.98 -0.78
CA GLN A 31 -0.06 -12.91 0.67
C GLN A 31 0.74 -11.80 1.38
N ARG A 32 1.71 -11.21 0.69
CA ARG A 32 2.63 -10.20 1.23
C ARG A 32 2.69 -9.03 0.27
N ILE A 33 1.98 -7.96 0.61
CA ILE A 33 1.81 -6.77 -0.22
C ILE A 33 2.42 -5.58 0.52
N THR A 34 3.25 -4.80 -0.15
CA THR A 34 3.82 -3.59 0.46
C THR A 34 3.15 -2.35 -0.13
N LEU A 35 2.67 -1.47 0.75
CA LEU A 35 2.26 -0.12 0.38
C LEU A 35 3.47 0.81 0.51
N MET A 36 3.92 1.39 -0.60
CA MET A 36 5.10 2.24 -0.67
C MET A 36 4.73 3.73 -0.79
N GLY A 37 5.65 4.60 -0.40
CA GLY A 37 5.52 6.06 -0.53
C GLY A 37 5.22 6.78 0.78
N GLY A 38 5.40 8.11 0.79
CA GLY A 38 5.34 8.93 2.01
C GLY A 38 3.99 8.91 2.73
N THR A 39 2.90 8.61 2.01
CA THR A 39 1.55 8.53 2.57
C THR A 39 1.18 7.15 3.10
N ALA A 40 1.98 6.11 2.83
CA ALA A 40 1.63 4.73 3.14
C ALA A 40 1.31 4.53 4.62
N LYS A 41 2.21 4.95 5.52
CA LYS A 41 2.03 4.78 6.97
C LYS A 41 0.80 5.51 7.51
N VAL A 42 0.48 6.69 6.98
CA VAL A 42 -0.62 7.52 7.46
C VAL A 42 -1.98 7.11 6.90
N ILE A 43 -2.02 6.50 5.70
CA ILE A 43 -3.27 6.00 5.12
C ILE A 43 -3.60 4.58 5.59
N THR A 44 -2.62 3.76 5.99
CA THR A 44 -2.85 2.39 6.46
C THR A 44 -3.97 2.23 7.49
N PRO A 45 -4.09 3.09 8.53
CA PRO A 45 -5.18 2.98 9.51
C PRO A 45 -6.59 3.14 8.92
N TRP A 46 -6.71 3.80 7.76
CA TRP A 46 -7.99 4.01 7.07
C TRP A 46 -8.41 2.82 6.20
N LEU A 47 -7.51 1.88 5.94
CA LEU A 47 -7.80 0.67 5.16
C LEU A 47 -8.65 -0.31 5.96
N SER A 48 -9.41 -1.16 5.26
CA SER A 48 -10.17 -2.23 5.93
C SER A 48 -9.25 -3.19 6.68
N SER A 49 -9.73 -3.77 7.78
CA SER A 49 -8.94 -4.76 8.55
C SER A 49 -8.53 -5.97 7.71
N LYS A 50 -9.34 -6.35 6.72
CA LYS A 50 -8.99 -7.39 5.74
C LYS A 50 -7.79 -6.98 4.89
N ALA A 51 -7.80 -5.77 4.33
CA ALA A 51 -6.69 -5.27 3.52
C ALA A 51 -5.40 -5.13 4.33
N GLN A 52 -5.49 -4.63 5.57
CA GLN A 52 -4.33 -4.48 6.45
C GLN A 52 -3.61 -5.80 6.73
N ARG A 53 -4.32 -6.94 6.78
CA ARG A 53 -3.72 -8.27 7.01
C ARG A 53 -2.78 -8.74 5.91
N TYR A 54 -2.90 -8.21 4.70
CA TYR A 54 -2.00 -8.52 3.60
C TYR A 54 -0.76 -7.62 3.58
N LEU A 55 -0.77 -6.54 4.36
CA LEU A 55 0.32 -5.57 4.33
C LEU A 55 1.55 -6.09 5.08
N CYS A 56 2.71 -5.88 4.48
CA CYS A 56 4.00 -6.09 5.11
C CYS A 56 5.00 -4.99 4.72
N ASP A 57 6.01 -4.80 5.56
CA ASP A 57 7.09 -3.86 5.29
C ASP A 57 7.85 -4.23 4.01
N ALA A 58 8.38 -3.18 3.36
CA ALA A 58 9.29 -3.35 2.24
C ALA A 58 10.56 -4.04 2.72
N GLN A 59 11.00 -5.08 2.01
CA GLN A 59 12.30 -5.71 2.32
C GLN A 59 13.47 -4.81 1.89
N TYR A 60 13.28 -4.07 0.80
CA TYR A 60 14.28 -3.20 0.20
C TYR A 60 13.61 -1.97 -0.39
N SER A 61 14.40 -0.91 -0.62
CA SER A 61 13.94 0.27 -1.33
C SER A 61 13.77 -0.01 -2.83
N PRO A 62 12.94 0.78 -3.55
CA PRO A 62 12.83 0.65 -5.00
C PRO A 62 14.18 0.80 -5.73
N GLU A 63 15.06 1.68 -5.23
CA GLU A 63 16.40 1.91 -5.77
C GLU A 63 17.27 0.65 -5.63
N GLN A 64 17.21 -0.04 -4.49
CA GLN A 64 17.88 -1.32 -4.31
C GLN A 64 17.34 -2.39 -5.28
N GLY A 65 16.03 -2.40 -5.53
CA GLY A 65 15.41 -3.25 -6.54
C GLY A 65 15.93 -2.96 -7.95
N ALA A 66 16.11 -1.69 -8.30
CA ALA A 66 16.66 -1.29 -9.59
C ALA A 66 18.12 -1.75 -9.77
N ILE A 67 18.95 -1.62 -8.73
CA ILE A 67 20.33 -2.14 -8.75
C ILE A 67 20.34 -3.66 -8.97
N GLN A 68 19.45 -4.39 -8.28
CA GLN A 68 19.37 -5.84 -8.44
C GLN A 68 18.94 -6.24 -9.86
N LEU A 69 17.99 -5.52 -10.46
CA LEU A 69 17.55 -5.74 -11.83
C LEU A 69 18.69 -5.50 -12.85
N ALA A 70 19.48 -4.43 -12.67
CA ALA A 70 20.61 -4.12 -13.54
C ALA A 70 21.67 -5.23 -13.52
N LYS A 71 21.97 -5.80 -12.34
CA LYS A 71 22.91 -6.93 -12.20
C LYS A 71 22.48 -8.20 -12.95
N MET A 72 21.20 -8.36 -13.27
CA MET A 72 20.72 -9.52 -14.04
C MET A 72 20.96 -9.38 -15.55
N HIS A 73 21.37 -8.19 -16.03
CA HIS A 73 21.52 -7.87 -17.44
C HIS A 73 22.93 -7.35 -17.81
N ILE A 74 23.89 -7.45 -16.88
CA ILE A 74 25.32 -7.20 -17.09
C ILE A 74 26.02 -8.55 -17.02
#